data_AF-A0A075AXT3-F1
#
_entry.id   AF-A0A075AXT3-F1
#
_cell.length_a   1.000
_cell.length_b   1.000
_cell.length_c   1.000
_cell.angle_alpha   90.00
_cell.angle_beta   90.00
_cell.angle_gamma   90.00
#
_symmetry.space_group_name_H-M   'P 1'
#
loop_
_entity.id
_entity.type
_entity.pdbx_description
1 polymer ?
#
loop_
_entity_poly.entity_id
_entity_poly.type
_entity_poly.pdbx_seq_one_letter_code
_entity_poly.pdbx_strand_id
1 'polypeptide(L)'
;MVQGSLAKQYPDIVKRIVNEGHFIASHGWNHTNYMTLSSAAIISDLTAAKQAISSASGVEVAFFRFPYDNYNDTLVDLVASQHYAIVMHNVDSLDDQYWNAAQTTTEVMTAVEKLGVLGPVIRMHDTVIETANTLPGLVPQLIGKGYKFVKIDECIGLANSTVTNTSLLPPAPAPTTAAPVQHESNKVITNSAASYTLYGTTIAFAMFAAYLFM
;
A
#
# COMPACT_ATOMS: atom_id res chain seq x y z
N MET A 1 1.47 -4.93 -4.36
CA MET A 1 0.81 -4.11 -5.41
C MET A 1 1.09 -4.75 -6.75
N VAL A 2 0.24 -4.59 -7.76
CA VAL A 2 0.34 -5.33 -9.04
C VAL A 2 0.64 -4.37 -10.19
N GLN A 3 1.59 -4.74 -11.07
CA GLN A 3 1.84 -4.04 -12.33
C GLN A 3 0.88 -4.50 -13.43
N GLY A 4 0.38 -3.58 -14.26
CA GLY A 4 -0.57 -3.88 -15.33
C GLY A 4 -0.07 -4.90 -16.36
N SER A 5 1.22 -4.85 -16.72
CA SER A 5 1.83 -5.82 -17.63
C SER A 5 1.93 -7.23 -17.01
N LEU A 6 2.34 -7.33 -15.74
CA LEU A 6 2.39 -8.60 -15.00
C LEU A 6 1.00 -9.20 -14.81
N ALA A 7 -0.03 -8.38 -14.55
CA ALA A 7 -1.42 -8.87 -14.48
C ALA A 7 -1.92 -9.42 -15.83
N LYS A 8 -1.52 -8.79 -16.94
CA LYS A 8 -1.81 -9.29 -18.29
C LYS A 8 -1.03 -10.57 -18.64
N GLN A 9 0.17 -10.75 -18.07
CA GLN A 9 1.02 -11.92 -18.32
C GLN A 9 0.66 -13.13 -17.44
N TYR A 10 0.27 -12.91 -16.19
CA TYR A 10 0.02 -13.94 -15.18
C TYR A 10 -1.37 -13.78 -14.51
N PRO A 11 -2.49 -13.75 -15.28
CA PRO A 11 -3.80 -13.42 -14.73
C PRO A 11 -4.28 -14.39 -13.65
N ASP A 12 -3.93 -15.68 -13.75
CA ASP A 12 -4.30 -16.69 -12.75
C ASP A 12 -3.64 -16.45 -11.38
N ILE A 13 -2.46 -15.82 -11.34
CA ILE A 13 -1.81 -15.43 -10.07
C ILE A 13 -2.58 -14.28 -9.44
N VAL A 14 -2.95 -13.26 -10.22
CA VAL A 14 -3.74 -12.11 -9.76
C VAL A 14 -5.12 -12.56 -9.26
N LYS A 15 -5.77 -13.47 -9.99
CA LYS A 15 -7.03 -14.10 -9.59
C LYS A 15 -6.90 -14.91 -8.30
N ARG A 16 -5.81 -15.68 -8.16
CA ARG A 16 -5.52 -16.47 -6.95
C ARG A 16 -5.34 -15.56 -5.73
N ILE A 17 -4.62 -14.44 -5.85
CA ILE A 17 -4.43 -13.46 -4.76
C ILE A 17 -5.77 -12.98 -4.19
N VAL A 18 -6.75 -12.66 -5.06
CA VAL A 18 -8.11 -12.29 -4.63
C VAL A 18 -8.88 -13.47 -4.01
N ASN A 19 -8.80 -14.66 -4.62
CA ASN A 19 -9.49 -15.86 -4.12
C ASN A 19 -8.97 -16.31 -2.75
N GLU A 20 -7.69 -16.06 -2.45
CA GLU A 20 -7.09 -16.30 -1.13
C GLU A 20 -7.34 -15.14 -0.15
N GLY A 21 -7.99 -14.05 -0.60
CA GLY A 21 -8.44 -12.92 0.23
C GLY A 21 -7.42 -11.79 0.41
N HIS A 22 -6.27 -11.84 -0.26
CA HIS A 22 -5.22 -10.83 -0.10
C HIS A 22 -5.41 -9.65 -1.09
N PHE A 23 -5.24 -8.41 -0.59
CA PHE A 23 -5.66 -7.16 -1.23
C PHE A 23 -4.88 -6.79 -2.51
N ILE A 24 -5.56 -6.15 -3.47
CA ILE A 24 -4.97 -5.70 -4.74
C ILE A 24 -5.08 -4.18 -4.93
N ALA A 25 -3.93 -3.57 -5.25
CA ALA A 25 -3.78 -2.19 -5.72
C ALA A 25 -2.90 -2.14 -6.97
N SER A 26 -3.09 -1.12 -7.79
CA SER A 26 -2.28 -0.81 -8.97
C SER A 26 -0.90 -0.27 -8.61
N HIS A 27 0.09 -0.55 -9.46
CA HIS A 27 1.44 0.00 -9.41
C HIS A 27 1.86 0.58 -10.78
N GLY A 28 0.87 1.05 -11.55
CA GLY A 28 1.05 1.46 -12.95
C GLY A 28 1.23 0.28 -13.91
N TRP A 29 1.54 0.56 -15.17
CA TRP A 29 1.69 -0.49 -16.20
C TRP A 29 3.01 -1.25 -16.08
N ASN A 30 4.13 -0.52 -16.01
CA ASN A 30 5.51 -1.02 -16.09
C ASN A 30 6.44 -0.33 -15.05
N HIS A 31 5.98 -0.11 -13.81
CA HIS A 31 6.78 0.50 -12.72
C HIS A 31 7.54 1.79 -13.15
N THR A 32 6.93 2.63 -13.98
CA THR A 32 7.59 3.83 -14.53
C THR A 32 7.50 4.98 -13.54
N ASN A 33 8.58 5.76 -13.37
CA ASN A 33 8.58 6.93 -12.51
C ASN A 33 7.65 8.03 -13.10
N TYR A 34 6.52 8.31 -12.46
CA TYR A 34 5.55 9.28 -12.96
C TYR A 34 6.08 10.72 -12.99
N MET A 35 7.15 11.04 -12.24
CA MET A 35 7.81 12.35 -12.31
C MET A 35 8.47 12.66 -13.66
N THR A 36 8.65 11.66 -14.54
CA THR A 36 9.20 11.84 -15.90
C THR A 36 8.15 11.81 -17.01
N LEU A 37 6.87 11.67 -16.66
CA LEU A 37 5.76 11.50 -17.61
C LEU A 37 4.89 12.76 -17.71
N SER A 38 4.24 12.93 -18.86
CA SER A 38 3.16 13.92 -19.01
C SER A 38 1.86 13.40 -18.41
N SER A 39 0.95 14.30 -18.00
CA SER A 39 -0.33 13.92 -17.40
C SER A 39 -1.17 13.00 -18.30
N ALA A 40 -1.09 13.18 -19.62
CA ALA A 40 -1.75 12.30 -20.59
C ALA A 40 -1.13 10.89 -20.65
N ALA A 41 0.20 10.77 -20.52
CA ALA A 41 0.87 9.48 -20.42
C ALA A 41 0.54 8.76 -19.11
N ILE A 42 0.46 9.50 -18.00
CA ILE A 42 0.05 8.98 -16.68
C ILE A 42 -1.39 8.46 -16.71
N ILE A 43 -2.34 9.23 -17.26
CA ILE A 43 -3.74 8.79 -17.42
C ILE A 43 -3.82 7.51 -18.27
N SER A 44 -3.04 7.43 -19.36
CA SER A 44 -2.97 6.24 -20.21
C SER A 44 -2.42 5.00 -19.46
N ASP A 45 -1.32 5.16 -18.73
CA ASP A 45 -0.70 4.11 -17.91
C ASP A 45 -1.65 3.60 -16.81
N LEU A 46 -2.26 4.53 -16.05
CA LEU A 46 -3.27 4.26 -15.02
C LEU A 46 -4.50 3.53 -15.56
N THR A 47 -4.96 3.91 -16.77
CA THR A 47 -6.14 3.30 -17.43
C THR A 47 -5.83 1.88 -17.89
N ALA A 48 -4.71 1.67 -18.58
CA ALA A 48 -4.28 0.36 -19.04
C ALA A 48 -4.03 -0.59 -17.86
N ALA A 49 -3.40 -0.09 -16.78
CA ALA A 49 -3.18 -0.85 -15.55
C ALA A 49 -4.50 -1.19 -14.86
N LYS A 50 -5.43 -0.24 -14.68
CA LYS A 50 -6.75 -0.51 -14.08
C LYS A 50 -7.49 -1.58 -14.85
N GLN A 51 -7.50 -1.50 -16.19
CA GLN A 51 -8.17 -2.48 -17.04
C GLN A 51 -7.55 -3.88 -16.88
N ALA A 52 -6.24 -4.03 -17.09
CA ALA A 52 -5.59 -5.34 -17.06
C ALA A 52 -5.67 -6.01 -15.67
N ILE A 53 -5.44 -5.25 -14.60
CA ILE A 53 -5.50 -5.80 -13.24
C ILE A 53 -6.95 -6.15 -12.88
N SER A 54 -7.94 -5.30 -13.17
CA SER A 54 -9.35 -5.59 -12.85
C SER A 54 -9.90 -6.78 -13.67
N SER A 55 -9.49 -6.93 -14.93
CA SER A 55 -9.86 -8.10 -15.75
C SER A 55 -9.23 -9.41 -15.26
N ALA A 56 -8.03 -9.36 -14.67
CA ALA A 56 -7.36 -10.53 -14.10
C ALA A 56 -7.86 -10.87 -12.68
N SER A 57 -8.11 -9.87 -11.86
CA SER A 57 -8.52 -10.01 -10.46
C SER A 57 -10.00 -10.37 -10.28
N GLY A 58 -10.86 -9.94 -11.21
CA GLY A 58 -12.31 -10.01 -11.06
C GLY A 58 -12.92 -8.94 -10.13
N VAL A 59 -12.13 -7.97 -9.66
CA VAL A 59 -12.56 -6.86 -8.79
C VAL A 59 -12.08 -5.52 -9.35
N GLU A 60 -12.86 -4.45 -9.15
CA GLU A 60 -12.44 -3.11 -9.58
C GLU A 60 -11.27 -2.60 -8.73
N VAL A 61 -10.14 -2.27 -9.39
CA VAL A 61 -8.98 -1.70 -8.71
C VAL A 61 -9.19 -0.20 -8.50
N ALA A 62 -9.43 0.19 -7.25
CA ALA A 62 -9.64 1.58 -6.81
C ALA A 62 -8.45 2.15 -5.99
N PHE A 63 -7.33 1.44 -5.90
CA PHE A 63 -6.17 1.82 -5.08
C PHE A 63 -4.85 1.78 -5.86
N PHE A 64 -3.91 2.66 -5.53
CA PHE A 64 -2.63 2.83 -6.25
C PHE A 64 -1.46 3.15 -5.30
N ARG A 65 -0.23 2.74 -5.66
CA ARG A 65 1.02 3.24 -5.08
C ARG A 65 1.98 3.69 -6.18
N PHE A 66 2.64 4.83 -5.99
CA PHE A 66 3.64 5.34 -6.93
C PHE A 66 4.86 4.41 -7.03
N PRO A 67 5.32 4.05 -8.24
CA PRO A 67 6.64 3.47 -8.45
C PRO A 67 7.74 4.31 -7.81
N TYR A 68 8.72 3.65 -7.19
CA TYR A 68 9.82 4.28 -6.42
C TYR A 68 9.35 5.17 -5.24
N ASP A 69 8.07 5.09 -4.85
CA ASP A 69 7.43 5.97 -3.86
C ASP A 69 7.64 7.47 -4.17
N ASN A 70 7.81 7.82 -5.46
CA ASN A 70 8.23 9.14 -5.93
C ASN A 70 7.05 9.92 -6.52
N TYR A 71 6.64 11.00 -5.85
CA TYR A 71 5.48 11.81 -6.21
C TYR A 71 5.59 13.25 -5.69
N ASN A 72 4.66 14.10 -6.13
CA ASN A 72 4.38 15.43 -5.59
C ASN A 72 2.85 15.67 -5.56
N ASP A 73 2.41 16.80 -5.02
CA ASP A 73 0.97 17.09 -4.88
C ASP A 73 0.22 17.07 -6.22
N THR A 74 0.82 17.59 -7.30
CA THR A 74 0.25 17.55 -8.65
C THR A 74 0.02 16.12 -9.15
N LEU A 75 0.93 15.19 -8.84
CA LEU A 75 0.78 13.77 -9.17
C LEU A 75 -0.26 13.08 -8.28
N VAL A 76 -0.33 13.44 -6.99
CA VAL A 76 -1.33 12.96 -6.04
C VAL A 76 -2.74 13.36 -6.49
N ASP A 77 -2.96 14.63 -6.82
CA ASP A 77 -4.24 15.14 -7.31
C ASP A 77 -4.59 14.54 -8.68
N LEU A 78 -3.61 14.36 -9.58
CA LEU A 78 -3.82 13.69 -10.87
C LEU A 78 -4.27 12.24 -10.68
N VAL A 79 -3.60 11.45 -9.85
CA VAL A 79 -3.99 10.06 -9.56
C VAL A 79 -5.37 10.00 -8.88
N ALA A 80 -5.62 10.87 -7.91
CA ALA A 80 -6.92 10.97 -7.24
C ALA A 80 -8.07 11.33 -8.21
N SER A 81 -7.81 12.19 -9.20
CA SER A 81 -8.78 12.52 -10.26
C SER A 81 -9.18 11.33 -11.14
N GLN A 82 -8.36 10.27 -11.16
CA GLN A 82 -8.66 9.01 -11.86
C GLN A 82 -9.33 7.97 -10.93
N HIS A 83 -9.96 8.43 -9.85
CA HIS A 83 -10.69 7.63 -8.85
C HIS A 83 -9.82 6.57 -8.14
N TYR A 84 -8.55 6.90 -7.87
CA TYR A 84 -7.65 6.07 -7.07
C TYR A 84 -7.44 6.65 -5.67
N ALA A 85 -7.59 5.81 -4.64
CA ALA A 85 -7.05 6.06 -3.32
C ALA A 85 -5.55 5.69 -3.29
N ILE A 86 -4.71 6.59 -2.80
CA ILE A 86 -3.25 6.42 -2.79
C ILE A 86 -2.83 5.73 -1.49
N VAL A 87 -2.06 4.65 -1.62
CA VAL A 87 -1.54 3.83 -0.51
C VAL A 87 -0.04 4.02 -0.38
N MET A 88 0.40 4.46 0.79
CA MET A 88 1.81 4.56 1.16
C MET A 88 2.17 3.55 2.25
N HIS A 89 3.47 3.35 2.45
CA HIS A 89 4.05 2.54 3.52
C HIS A 89 4.63 3.46 4.61
N ASN A 90 4.84 2.93 5.82
CA ASN A 90 5.56 3.62 6.89
C ASN A 90 6.68 2.76 7.51
N VAL A 91 6.81 1.50 7.07
CA VAL A 91 7.97 0.62 7.32
C VAL A 91 8.48 0.12 5.98
N ASP A 92 9.74 0.43 5.67
CA ASP A 92 10.49 -0.21 4.58
C ASP A 92 11.14 -1.49 5.12
N SER A 93 11.08 -2.60 4.37
CA SER A 93 11.76 -3.83 4.75
C SER A 93 13.18 -3.94 4.23
N LEU A 94 13.54 -3.14 3.21
CA LEU A 94 14.84 -3.20 2.53
C LEU A 94 15.16 -4.60 1.99
N ASP A 95 14.12 -5.39 1.65
CA ASP A 95 14.24 -6.76 1.14
C ASP A 95 14.87 -6.84 -0.26
N ASP A 96 14.84 -5.75 -1.01
CA ASP A 96 15.57 -5.53 -2.27
C ASP A 96 17.06 -5.15 -2.08
N GLN A 97 17.48 -4.84 -0.85
CA GLN A 97 18.83 -4.44 -0.47
C GLN A 97 19.55 -5.45 0.44
N TYR A 98 18.81 -6.42 1.01
CA TYR A 98 19.35 -7.44 1.90
C TYR A 98 19.03 -8.85 1.41
N TRP A 99 20.03 -9.47 0.77
CA TRP A 99 20.08 -10.90 0.42
C TRP A 99 20.30 -11.79 1.66
N ASN A 100 19.59 -11.49 2.76
CA ASN A 100 19.62 -12.20 4.03
C ASN A 100 18.31 -12.01 4.81
N ALA A 101 17.44 -13.01 4.77
CA ALA A 101 16.14 -13.02 5.46
C ALA A 101 16.17 -12.65 6.96
N ALA A 102 17.25 -12.99 7.69
CA ALA A 102 17.37 -12.67 9.11
C ALA A 102 17.71 -11.19 9.33
N GLN A 103 18.49 -10.58 8.44
CA GLN A 103 18.74 -9.14 8.45
C GLN A 103 17.47 -8.36 8.10
N THR A 104 16.78 -8.72 7.01
CA THR A 104 15.49 -8.13 6.61
C THR A 104 14.46 -8.21 7.74
N THR A 105 14.37 -9.36 8.42
CA THR A 105 13.52 -9.52 9.61
C THR A 105 13.93 -8.55 10.74
N THR A 106 15.23 -8.43 11.02
CA THR A 106 15.74 -7.57 12.11
C THR A 106 15.44 -6.08 11.84
N GLU A 107 15.63 -5.62 10.61
CA GLU A 107 15.36 -4.23 10.22
C GLU A 107 13.86 -3.90 10.25
N VAL A 108 12.99 -4.78 9.72
CA VAL A 108 11.53 -4.61 9.83
C VAL A 108 11.10 -4.55 11.29
N MET A 109 11.53 -5.49 12.13
CA MET A 109 11.15 -5.51 13.55
C MET A 109 11.64 -4.25 14.28
N THR A 110 12.85 -3.77 13.96
CA THR A 110 13.42 -2.53 14.51
C THR A 110 12.64 -1.28 14.05
N ALA A 111 12.21 -1.22 12.78
CA ALA A 111 11.39 -0.13 12.26
C ALA A 111 9.98 -0.12 12.86
N VAL A 112 9.38 -1.31 13.03
CA VAL A 112 8.08 -1.51 13.70
C VAL A 112 8.14 -1.04 15.16
N GLU A 113 9.18 -1.40 15.91
CA GLU A 113 9.36 -0.94 17.30
C GLU A 113 9.54 0.59 17.39
N LYS A 114 10.26 1.21 16.45
CA LYS A 114 10.40 2.68 16.36
C LYS A 114 9.08 3.39 16.04
N LEU A 115 8.16 2.73 15.33
CA LEU A 115 6.83 3.27 14.98
C LEU A 115 5.83 3.21 16.15
N GLY A 116 6.02 2.26 17.08
CA GLY A 116 5.24 2.16 18.32
C GLY A 116 3.81 1.64 18.11
N VAL A 117 2.81 2.44 18.48
CA VAL A 117 1.39 2.03 18.51
C VAL A 117 0.64 2.23 17.20
N LEU A 118 1.23 2.90 16.21
CA LEU A 118 0.62 3.04 14.88
C LEU A 118 0.73 1.72 14.12
N GLY A 119 -0.26 1.40 13.29
CA GLY A 119 -0.19 0.24 12.40
C GLY A 119 0.99 0.36 11.41
N PRO A 120 2.00 -0.54 11.45
CA PRO A 120 3.09 -0.51 10.50
C PRO A 120 2.62 -1.07 9.16
N VAL A 121 2.54 -0.21 8.15
CA VAL A 121 2.32 -0.58 6.75
C VAL A 121 3.68 -0.92 6.14
N ILE A 122 3.95 -2.22 6.00
CA ILE A 122 5.26 -2.76 5.58
C ILE A 122 5.33 -2.86 4.04
N ARG A 123 6.36 -2.28 3.41
CA ARG A 123 6.69 -2.49 1.99
C ARG A 123 7.60 -3.72 1.84
N MET A 124 7.19 -4.66 0.99
CA MET A 124 7.96 -5.83 0.58
C MET A 124 7.70 -6.13 -0.90
N HIS A 125 8.55 -6.95 -1.56
CA HIS A 125 8.51 -7.22 -2.99
C HIS A 125 8.39 -8.72 -3.32
N ASP A 126 7.24 -9.14 -3.84
CA ASP A 126 6.97 -10.53 -4.27
C ASP A 126 7.82 -10.99 -5.47
N THR A 127 8.50 -10.07 -6.14
CA THR A 127 9.50 -10.34 -7.19
C THR A 127 10.90 -10.68 -6.66
N VAL A 128 11.12 -10.62 -5.33
CA VAL A 128 12.42 -10.90 -4.70
C VAL A 128 12.33 -12.19 -3.87
N ILE A 129 13.25 -13.14 -4.12
CA ILE A 129 13.23 -14.45 -3.44
C ILE A 129 13.47 -14.33 -1.93
N GLU A 130 14.29 -13.35 -1.51
CA GLU A 130 14.60 -13.13 -0.11
C GLU A 130 13.41 -12.63 0.71
N THR A 131 12.44 -11.97 0.06
CA THR A 131 11.15 -11.63 0.65
C THR A 131 10.44 -12.90 1.09
N ALA A 132 10.32 -13.91 0.22
CA ALA A 132 9.72 -15.20 0.56
C ALA A 132 10.49 -15.92 1.69
N ASN A 133 11.83 -15.83 1.71
CA ASN A 133 12.66 -16.38 2.78
C ASN A 133 12.51 -15.63 4.13
N THR A 134 12.14 -14.34 4.10
CA THR A 134 11.94 -13.49 5.29
C THR A 134 10.64 -13.85 6.04
N LEU A 135 9.59 -14.23 5.32
CA LEU A 135 8.24 -14.37 5.89
C LEU A 135 8.18 -15.36 7.07
N PRO A 136 8.78 -16.57 7.02
CA PRO A 136 8.74 -17.53 8.13
C PRO A 136 9.41 -17.03 9.42
N GLY A 137 10.36 -16.10 9.33
CA GLY A 137 11.00 -15.47 10.48
C GLY A 137 10.23 -14.25 11.01
N LEU A 138 9.70 -13.44 10.09
CA LEU A 138 9.04 -12.16 10.40
C LEU A 138 7.59 -12.32 10.89
N VAL A 139 6.78 -13.14 10.20
CA VAL A 139 5.34 -13.32 10.47
C VAL A 139 5.09 -13.78 11.92
N PRO A 140 5.79 -14.78 12.48
CA PRO A 140 5.58 -15.20 13.86
C PRO A 140 6.01 -14.16 14.90
N GLN A 141 7.02 -13.33 14.60
CA GLN A 141 7.50 -12.29 15.53
C GLN A 141 6.54 -11.11 15.62
N LEU A 142 5.93 -10.71 14.50
CA LEU A 142 4.87 -9.70 14.50
C LEU A 142 3.64 -10.20 15.28
N ILE A 143 3.17 -11.42 14.99
CA ILE A 143 2.07 -12.07 15.74
C ILE A 143 2.43 -12.19 17.24
N GLY A 144 3.68 -12.52 17.57
CA GLY A 144 4.19 -12.61 18.93
C GLY A 144 4.23 -11.28 19.69
N LYS A 145 4.28 -10.14 18.99
CA LYS A 145 4.07 -8.80 19.56
C LYS A 145 2.58 -8.41 19.69
N GLY A 146 1.66 -9.34 19.44
CA GLY A 146 0.21 -9.11 19.49
C GLY A 146 -0.38 -8.51 18.22
N TYR A 147 0.43 -8.31 17.17
CA TYR A 147 -0.05 -7.71 15.94
C TYR A 147 -0.94 -8.65 15.14
N LYS A 148 -1.89 -8.03 14.41
CA LYS A 148 -2.76 -8.70 13.44
C LYS A 148 -2.36 -8.36 12.02
N PHE A 149 -2.91 -9.13 11.10
CA PHE A 149 -2.71 -8.98 9.67
C PHE A 149 -4.07 -8.77 9.00
N VAL A 150 -4.25 -7.58 8.42
CA VAL A 150 -5.47 -7.12 7.75
C VAL A 150 -5.15 -6.59 6.35
N LYS A 151 -6.17 -6.42 5.50
CA LYS A 151 -6.03 -5.69 4.23
C LYS A 151 -5.86 -4.19 4.48
N ILE A 152 -5.35 -3.45 3.49
CA ILE A 152 -5.08 -2.01 3.68
C ILE A 152 -6.36 -1.16 3.73
N ASP A 153 -7.42 -1.57 3.02
CA ASP A 153 -8.75 -0.96 3.10
C ASP A 153 -9.39 -1.16 4.50
N GLU A 154 -9.14 -2.30 5.15
CA GLU A 154 -9.50 -2.54 6.54
C GLU A 154 -8.66 -1.66 7.50
N CYS A 155 -7.36 -1.53 7.25
CA CYS A 155 -6.46 -0.67 8.04
C CYS A 155 -6.91 0.80 8.08
N ILE A 156 -7.26 1.36 6.92
CA ILE A 156 -7.54 2.79 6.74
C ILE A 156 -9.05 3.11 6.72
N GLY A 157 -9.91 2.16 7.09
CA GLY A 157 -11.34 2.37 7.31
C GLY A 157 -12.20 2.46 6.04
N LEU A 158 -11.70 2.00 4.89
CA LEU A 158 -12.38 2.06 3.59
C LEU A 158 -13.04 0.75 3.14
N ALA A 159 -12.86 -0.37 3.86
CA ALA A 159 -13.38 -1.69 3.47
C ALA A 159 -14.90 -1.77 3.25
N ASN A 160 -15.68 -0.86 3.84
CA ASN A 160 -17.14 -0.74 3.66
C ASN A 160 -17.55 0.47 2.81
N SER A 161 -16.60 1.24 2.28
CA SER A 161 -16.86 2.44 1.48
C SER A 161 -16.91 2.10 0.00
N THR A 162 -18.10 2.12 -0.61
CA THR A 162 -18.20 2.32 -2.06
C THR A 162 -17.49 3.63 -2.41
N VAL A 163 -16.44 3.58 -3.22
CA VAL A 163 -15.59 4.74 -3.57
C VAL A 163 -16.28 5.61 -4.63
N THR A 164 -17.44 6.15 -4.26
CA THR A 164 -18.35 6.94 -5.12
C THR A 164 -18.37 8.41 -4.73
N ASN A 165 -17.52 8.85 -3.80
CA ASN A 165 -17.56 10.19 -3.23
C ASN A 165 -16.17 10.85 -3.29
N THR A 166 -15.95 11.69 -4.30
CA THR A 166 -14.70 12.40 -4.59
C THR A 166 -14.46 13.61 -3.66
N SER A 167 -14.89 13.51 -2.40
CA SER A 167 -14.94 14.63 -1.45
C SER A 167 -14.43 14.24 -0.05
N LEU A 168 -13.11 14.11 0.07
CA LEU A 168 -12.39 14.07 1.36
C LEU A 168 -11.16 15.01 1.37
N LEU A 169 -11.11 15.97 0.44
CA LEU A 169 -10.16 17.08 0.48
C LEU A 169 -10.84 18.31 1.09
N PRO A 170 -10.29 18.94 2.15
CA PRO A 170 -10.74 20.26 2.57
C PRO A 170 -10.41 21.31 1.48
N PRO A 171 -11.16 22.42 1.37
CA PRO A 171 -10.90 23.45 0.39
C PRO A 171 -9.53 24.11 0.61
N ALA A 172 -8.81 24.38 -0.47
CA ALA A 172 -7.50 25.02 -0.41
C ALA A 172 -7.59 26.44 0.20
N PRO A 173 -6.63 26.84 1.06
CA PRO A 173 -6.59 28.19 1.62
C PRO A 173 -6.31 29.24 0.53
N ALA A 174 -6.89 30.43 0.68
CA ALA A 174 -6.67 31.54 -0.24
C ALA A 174 -5.21 32.06 -0.19
N PRO A 175 -4.64 32.53 -1.31
CA PRO A 175 -3.23 32.90 -1.38
C PRO A 175 -2.94 34.21 -0.65
N THR A 176 -1.97 34.18 0.27
CA THR A 176 -1.37 35.37 0.90
C THR A 176 0.16 35.29 0.88
N THR A 177 0.81 36.45 0.79
CA THR A 177 2.24 36.56 0.49
C THR A 177 3.09 36.84 1.74
N ALA A 178 3.90 35.86 2.17
CA ALA A 178 4.98 36.05 3.14
C ALA A 178 6.09 34.99 2.99
N ALA A 179 7.28 35.29 3.50
CA ALA A 179 8.46 34.42 3.49
C ALA A 179 8.48 33.44 4.71
N PRO A 180 9.35 32.41 4.74
CA PRO A 180 9.00 31.13 5.38
C PRO A 180 9.27 31.08 6.89
N VAL A 181 8.31 30.50 7.62
CA VAL A 181 8.46 29.95 8.97
C VAL A 181 7.80 28.56 9.01
N GLN A 182 8.38 27.63 9.76
CA GLN A 182 7.86 26.28 9.96
C GLN A 182 6.48 26.30 10.63
N HIS A 183 5.53 25.47 10.18
CA HIS A 183 4.31 25.16 10.94
C HIS A 183 3.79 23.76 10.64
N GLU A 184 3.39 23.04 11.69
CA GLU A 184 2.65 21.79 11.63
C GLU A 184 1.17 22.04 11.28
N SER A 185 0.55 21.15 10.50
CA SER A 185 -0.58 20.31 10.97
C SER A 185 -1.38 19.62 9.85
N ASN A 186 -1.88 18.42 10.17
CA ASN A 186 -3.09 17.78 9.64
C ASN A 186 -3.22 17.45 8.12
N LYS A 187 -2.63 16.32 7.71
CA LYS A 187 -3.23 15.43 6.68
C LYS A 187 -2.88 13.95 6.92
N VAL A 188 -3.66 13.26 7.75
CA VAL A 188 -3.56 11.82 8.04
C VAL A 188 -4.99 11.26 8.23
N ILE A 189 -5.25 10.02 7.78
CA ILE A 189 -6.46 9.26 8.16
C ILE A 189 -6.05 7.83 8.55
N THR A 190 -5.99 7.56 9.85
CA THR A 190 -5.80 6.22 10.47
C THR A 190 -6.48 6.17 11.85
N ASN A 191 -6.67 4.95 12.39
CA ASN A 191 -7.27 4.60 13.69
C ASN A 191 -8.82 4.71 13.72
N SER A 192 -9.58 3.81 14.38
CA SER A 192 -9.24 3.01 15.58
C SER A 192 -10.08 1.73 15.80
N ALA A 193 -9.54 0.83 16.64
CA ALA A 193 -10.21 -0.08 17.61
C ALA A 193 -11.33 -1.09 17.20
N ALA A 194 -11.00 -2.39 17.20
CA ALA A 194 -11.81 -3.48 17.80
C ALA A 194 -10.97 -4.76 18.11
N SER A 195 -11.28 -5.48 19.21
CA SER A 195 -10.42 -6.55 19.78
C SER A 195 -11.12 -7.91 19.98
N TYR A 196 -10.91 -8.87 19.06
CA TYR A 196 -11.35 -10.28 19.16
C TYR A 196 -10.32 -11.31 18.63
N THR A 197 -10.56 -12.61 18.82
CA THR A 197 -9.54 -13.69 18.80
C THR A 197 -9.94 -14.88 17.88
N LEU A 198 -8.96 -15.76 17.58
CA LEU A 198 -9.01 -17.15 17.03
C LEU A 198 -8.58 -17.41 15.55
N TYR A 199 -7.50 -18.21 15.43
CA TYR A 199 -7.05 -19.24 14.46
C TYR A 199 -7.53 -19.26 12.98
N GLY A 200 -6.58 -19.51 12.05
CA GLY A 200 -6.85 -20.14 10.73
C GLY A 200 -5.80 -19.84 9.64
N THR A 201 -5.04 -20.84 9.18
CA THR A 201 -3.99 -20.72 8.14
C THR A 201 -4.50 -20.55 6.70
N THR A 202 -3.91 -19.66 5.89
CA THR A 202 -3.48 -19.83 4.47
C THR A 202 -2.74 -18.56 3.98
N ILE A 203 -2.19 -18.56 2.76
CA ILE A 203 -1.20 -17.59 2.23
C ILE A 203 -1.86 -16.33 1.64
N ALA A 204 -1.51 -15.17 2.22
CA ALA A 204 -1.95 -13.76 1.86
C ALA A 204 -0.54 -13.07 2.10
N PHE A 205 -0.06 -12.22 1.19
CA PHE A 205 1.02 -11.25 1.49
C PHE A 205 0.75 -9.87 0.87
N ALA A 206 -0.42 -9.33 1.21
CA ALA A 206 -0.74 -7.92 1.00
C ALA A 206 0.06 -7.04 1.96
N MET A 207 0.07 -5.72 1.72
CA MET A 207 0.57 -4.73 2.69
C MET A 207 -0.15 -4.91 4.02
N PHE A 208 0.56 -5.46 5.00
CA PHE A 208 0.06 -5.63 6.34
C PHE A 208 0.03 -4.33 7.08
N ALA A 209 -0.99 -4.15 7.91
CA ALA A 209 -1.01 -3.17 8.97
C ALA A 209 -1.41 -3.85 10.28
N ALA A 210 -0.79 -3.42 11.37
CA ALA A 210 -0.64 -4.25 12.54
C ALA A 210 -0.98 -3.47 13.83
N TYR A 211 -2.20 -3.65 14.33
CA TYR A 211 -2.69 -2.95 15.53
C TYR A 211 -2.22 -3.65 16.82
N LEU A 212 -1.88 -2.83 17.83
CA LEU A 212 -1.63 -3.24 19.21
C LEU A 212 -2.85 -2.92 20.09
N PHE A 213 -3.13 -3.76 21.08
CA PHE A 213 -4.07 -3.45 22.17
C PHE A 213 -3.33 -3.46 23.50
N MET A 214 -3.69 -2.50 24.36
CA MET A 214 -3.42 -2.47 25.80
C MET A 214 -4.75 -2.57 26.55
#